data_AF-A0A5M8P4F9-F1
#
_entry.id   AF-A0A5M8P4F9-F1
#
_cell.length_a   1.000
_cell.length_b   1.000
_cell.length_c   1.000
_cell.angle_alpha   90.00
_cell.angle_beta   90.00
_cell.angle_gamma   90.00
#
_symmetry.space_group_name_H-M   'P 1'
#
loop_
_entity.id
_entity.type
_entity.pdbx_description
1 polymer ?
#
loop_
_entity_poly.entity_id
_entity_poly.type
_entity_poly.pdbx_seq_one_letter_code
_entity_poly.pdbx_strand_id
1 'polypeptide(L)'
;MHAPLLVDSLNIAVSNFHLDGDSLYLYSVEWSYVSMSNEVTYGIVDIDKKEIVARNFITDGTEQKIKIPYGIMVNPITKDIYITDAKNYVSPGTLYCFGQDGKQKWNVRTGDIPAHLVFLGELK
;
A
#
# COMPACT_ATOMS: atom_id res chain seq x y z
N MET A 1 -19.36 26.16 -13.86
CA MET A 1 -18.24 25.21 -13.69
C MET A 1 -17.46 25.63 -12.45
N HIS A 2 -17.40 24.80 -11.40
CA HIS A 2 -16.51 25.03 -10.27
C HIS A 2 -15.14 24.43 -10.60
N ALA A 3 -14.09 25.25 -10.54
CA ALA A 3 -12.72 24.75 -10.61
C ALA A 3 -12.41 24.00 -9.30
N PRO A 4 -11.67 22.87 -9.36
CA PRO A 4 -11.21 22.21 -8.14
C PRO A 4 -10.32 23.17 -7.34
N LEU A 5 -10.58 23.28 -6.03
CA LEU A 5 -9.76 24.03 -5.09
C LEU A 5 -8.84 23.07 -4.34
N LEU A 6 -7.55 23.39 -4.25
CA LEU A 6 -6.64 22.70 -3.35
C LEU A 6 -7.02 23.03 -1.91
N VAL A 7 -7.36 22.01 -1.12
CA VAL A 7 -7.81 22.20 0.28
C VAL A 7 -6.75 21.87 1.32
N ASP A 8 -5.70 21.12 0.95
CA ASP A 8 -4.59 20.74 1.83
C ASP A 8 -3.45 20.04 1.06
N SER A 9 -2.31 19.82 1.72
CA SER A 9 -1.19 19.02 1.24
C SER A 9 -0.48 18.29 2.39
N LEU A 10 -0.21 17.00 2.20
CA LEU A 10 0.52 16.18 3.18
C LEU A 10 1.89 15.81 2.65
N ASN A 11 2.91 15.97 3.49
CA ASN A 11 4.28 15.57 3.17
C ASN A 11 4.48 14.08 3.39
N ILE A 12 3.95 13.27 2.47
CA ILE A 12 4.11 11.82 2.41
C ILE A 12 4.28 11.40 0.95
N ALA A 13 5.27 10.56 0.69
CA ALA A 13 5.51 10.03 -0.64
C ALA A 13 4.45 8.98 -0.99
N VAL A 14 4.00 8.97 -2.25
CA VAL A 14 2.95 8.06 -2.72
C VAL A 14 3.28 7.59 -4.13
N SER A 15 3.44 6.28 -4.31
CA SER A 15 3.51 5.65 -5.63
C SER A 15 2.18 5.01 -6.02
N ASN A 16 1.45 4.44 -5.05
CA ASN A 16 0.12 3.88 -5.24
C ASN A 16 -0.65 3.91 -3.91
N PHE A 17 -1.97 3.84 -3.98
CA PHE A 17 -2.84 3.89 -2.81
C PHE A 17 -4.15 3.13 -3.01
N HIS A 18 -4.83 2.83 -1.91
CA HIS A 18 -6.19 2.32 -1.88
C HIS A 18 -6.97 3.04 -0.79
N LEU A 19 -8.18 3.50 -1.12
CA LEU A 19 -9.08 4.15 -0.17
C LEU A 19 -10.12 3.13 0.33
N ASP A 20 -10.23 2.99 1.64
CA ASP A 20 -11.27 2.21 2.30
C ASP A 20 -11.89 3.04 3.44
N GLY A 21 -13.14 3.46 3.26
CA GLY A 21 -13.76 4.49 4.09
C GLY A 21 -12.93 5.79 4.06
N ASP A 22 -12.60 6.31 5.24
CA ASP A 22 -11.82 7.55 5.38
C ASP A 22 -10.30 7.27 5.49
N SER A 23 -9.88 6.01 5.32
CA SER A 23 -8.48 5.59 5.42
C SER A 23 -7.87 5.36 4.04
N LEU A 24 -6.90 6.20 3.69
CA LEU A 24 -6.09 6.08 2.49
C LEU A 24 -4.81 5.31 2.82
N TYR A 25 -4.77 4.03 2.44
CA TYR A 25 -3.61 3.17 2.58
C TYR A 25 -2.68 3.38 1.39
N LEU A 26 -1.39 3.51 1.62
CA LEU A 26 -0.43 3.84 0.56
C LEU A 26 0.91 3.14 0.73
N TYR A 27 1.63 3.02 -0.38
CA TYR A 27 3.07 2.78 -0.37
C TYR A 27 3.77 3.74 -1.31
N SER A 28 5.08 3.88 -1.13
CA SER A 28 5.96 4.60 -2.04
C SER A 28 7.22 3.79 -2.32
N VAL A 29 7.77 4.00 -3.51
CA VAL A 29 9.13 3.62 -3.91
C VAL A 29 9.78 4.90 -4.44
N GLU A 30 10.43 5.66 -3.56
CA GLU A 30 11.00 6.96 -3.89
C GLU A 30 12.53 6.90 -3.94
N TRP A 31 13.15 7.57 -4.91
CA TRP A 31 14.60 7.72 -4.94
C TRP A 31 15.08 8.64 -3.81
N SER A 32 15.93 8.12 -2.93
CA SER A 32 16.60 8.88 -1.89
C SER A 32 17.98 9.31 -2.35
N TYR A 33 18.21 10.62 -2.43
CA TYR A 33 19.53 11.20 -2.72
C TYR A 33 20.51 11.04 -1.55
N VAL A 34 20.02 10.69 -0.35
CA VAL A 34 20.86 10.46 0.84
C VAL A 34 21.44 9.05 0.80
N SER A 35 20.59 8.04 0.61
CA SER A 35 21.02 6.64 0.53
C SER A 35 21.47 6.22 -0.86
N MET A 36 21.28 7.06 -1.88
CA MET A 36 21.54 6.78 -3.30
C MET A 36 20.84 5.49 -3.74
N SER A 37 19.59 5.30 -3.28
CA SER A 37 18.80 4.10 -3.51
C SER A 37 17.30 4.41 -3.45
N ASN A 38 16.47 3.48 -3.91
CA ASN A 38 15.03 3.58 -3.71
C ASN A 38 14.68 3.21 -2.27
N GLU A 39 13.95 4.07 -1.58
CA GLU A 39 13.38 3.82 -0.26
C GLU A 39 11.90 3.44 -0.40
N VAL A 40 11.57 2.29 0.19
CA VAL A 40 10.21 1.77 0.22
C VAL A 40 9.55 2.18 1.53
N THR A 41 8.43 2.88 1.45
CA THR A 41 7.66 3.32 2.62
C THR A 41 6.19 2.95 2.48
N TYR A 42 5.48 2.91 3.61
CA TYR A 42 4.06 2.58 3.70
C TYR A 42 3.36 3.62 4.56
N GLY A 43 2.04 3.72 4.51
CA GLY A 43 1.34 4.66 5.37
C GLY A 43 -0.17 4.56 5.33
N ILE A 44 -0.79 5.27 6.27
CA ILE A 44 -2.23 5.49 6.31
C ILE A 44 -2.46 6.98 6.55
N VAL A 45 -3.28 7.58 5.71
CA VAL A 45 -3.80 8.94 5.87
C VAL A 45 -5.29 8.85 6.20
N ASP A 46 -5.71 9.60 7.22
CA ASP A 46 -7.12 9.87 7.49
C ASP A 46 -7.53 11.08 6.63
N ILE A 47 -8.40 10.87 5.65
CA ILE A 47 -8.73 11.90 4.65
C ILE A 47 -9.73 12.94 5.18
N ASP A 48 -10.51 12.59 6.20
CA ASP A 48 -11.46 13.51 6.85
C ASP A 48 -10.72 14.49 7.76
N LYS A 49 -9.76 13.98 8.53
CA LYS A 49 -8.87 14.80 9.37
C LYS A 49 -7.76 15.47 8.59
N LYS A 50 -7.44 14.95 7.39
CA LYS A 50 -6.30 15.36 6.56
C LYS A 50 -4.99 15.21 7.33
N GLU A 51 -4.78 14.02 7.92
CA GLU A 51 -3.63 13.75 8.78
C GLU A 51 -2.99 12.40 8.44
N ILE A 52 -1.66 12.32 8.56
CA ILE A 52 -0.93 11.05 8.48
C ILE A 52 -1.09 10.35 9.83
N VAL A 53 -1.89 9.28 9.88
CA VAL A 53 -2.15 8.52 11.13
C VAL A 53 -1.16 7.38 11.34
N ALA A 54 -0.51 6.89 10.27
CA ALA A 54 0.58 5.94 10.36
C ALA A 54 1.62 6.15 9.25
N ARG A 55 2.91 6.03 9.59
CA ARG A 55 4.05 6.05 8.64
C ARG A 55 4.56 4.67 8.26
N ASN A 56 3.92 3.63 8.77
CA ASN A 56 4.05 2.25 8.31
C ASN A 56 2.87 1.47 8.91
N PHE A 57 2.13 0.71 8.11
CA PHE A 57 1.07 -0.18 8.60
C PHE A 57 1.52 -1.63 8.75
N ILE A 58 2.73 -1.98 8.29
CA ILE A 58 3.32 -3.31 8.51
C ILE A 58 4.13 -3.25 9.82
N THR A 59 3.79 -4.09 10.78
CA THR A 59 4.25 -3.95 12.18
C THR A 59 5.17 -5.07 12.66
N ASP A 60 5.37 -6.11 11.83
CA ASP A 60 6.12 -7.31 12.19
C ASP A 60 7.47 -7.46 11.47
N GLY A 61 7.92 -6.44 10.73
CA GLY A 61 9.18 -6.47 9.99
C GLY A 61 9.10 -7.10 8.60
N THR A 62 7.91 -7.59 8.19
CA THR A 62 7.73 -8.22 6.87
C THR A 62 8.01 -7.27 5.71
N GLU A 63 7.89 -5.96 5.91
CA GLU A 63 8.19 -4.94 4.89
C GLU A 63 9.60 -5.07 4.31
N GLN A 64 10.56 -5.56 5.10
CA GLN A 64 11.96 -5.78 4.67
C GLN A 64 12.09 -6.89 3.61
N LYS A 65 11.06 -7.73 3.45
CA LYS A 65 11.01 -8.81 2.46
C LYS A 65 10.39 -8.36 1.13
N ILE A 66 9.69 -7.23 1.12
CA ILE A 66 9.02 -6.67 -0.06
C ILE A 66 10.01 -5.79 -0.79
N LYS A 67 10.47 -6.23 -1.97
CA LYS A 67 11.51 -5.49 -2.72
C LYS A 67 10.93 -4.33 -3.52
N ILE A 68 9.84 -4.57 -4.23
CA ILE A 68 9.21 -3.60 -5.13
C ILE A 68 7.69 -3.77 -4.98
N PRO A 69 7.05 -3.05 -4.02
CA PRO A 69 5.60 -3.06 -3.93
C PRO A 69 4.99 -2.52 -5.24
N TYR A 70 3.95 -3.18 -5.73
CA TYR A 70 3.39 -2.88 -7.06
C TYR A 70 1.87 -2.77 -7.11
N GLY A 71 1.18 -3.38 -6.14
CA GLY A 71 -0.26 -3.30 -5.98
C GLY A 71 -0.61 -3.23 -4.51
N ILE A 72 -1.69 -2.49 -4.21
CA ILE A 72 -2.26 -2.35 -2.87
C ILE A 72 -3.78 -2.45 -2.95
N MET A 73 -4.39 -3.19 -2.03
CA MET A 73 -5.84 -3.28 -1.90
C MET A 73 -6.21 -3.58 -0.44
N VAL A 74 -7.34 -3.07 0.03
CA VAL A 74 -7.87 -3.40 1.36
C VAL A 74 -9.20 -4.09 1.18
N ASN A 75 -9.40 -5.22 1.86
CA ASN A 75 -10.69 -5.89 1.84
C ASN A 75 -11.70 -5.06 2.64
N PRO A 76 -12.80 -4.56 2.04
CA PRO A 76 -13.69 -3.63 2.72
C PRO A 76 -14.47 -4.27 3.87
N ILE A 77 -14.53 -5.61 3.96
CA ILE A 77 -15.23 -6.36 5.00
C ILE A 77 -14.26 -6.76 6.10
N THR A 78 -13.17 -7.48 5.77
CA THR A 78 -12.24 -8.01 6.78
C THR A 78 -11.21 -6.97 7.22
N LYS A 79 -11.03 -5.91 6.42
CA LYS A 79 -10.00 -4.89 6.55
C LYS A 79 -8.57 -5.45 6.50
N ASP A 80 -8.41 -6.65 5.95
CA ASP A 80 -7.09 -7.19 5.62
C ASP A 80 -6.47 -6.35 4.50
N ILE A 81 -5.16 -6.10 4.63
CA ILE A 81 -4.39 -5.27 3.70
C ILE A 81 -3.55 -6.18 2.82
N TYR A 82 -3.61 -5.97 1.51
CA TYR A 82 -2.93 -6.78 0.51
C TYR A 82 -1.88 -5.94 -0.21
N ILE A 83 -0.64 -6.45 -0.26
CA ILE A 83 0.47 -5.86 -1.02
C ILE A 83 1.05 -6.90 -1.96
N THR A 84 1.28 -6.53 -3.22
CA THR A 84 2.03 -7.37 -4.15
C THR A 84 3.46 -6.87 -4.31
N ASP A 85 4.40 -7.80 -4.39
CA ASP A 85 5.82 -7.55 -4.66
C ASP A 85 6.16 -8.01 -6.09
N ALA A 86 6.56 -7.06 -6.95
CA ALA A 86 7.03 -7.34 -8.30
C ALA A 86 8.47 -7.87 -8.35
N LYS A 87 9.23 -7.74 -7.26
CA LYS A 87 10.64 -8.15 -7.07
C LYS A 87 11.65 -7.47 -7.98
N ASN A 88 11.49 -7.64 -9.29
CA ASN A 88 12.40 -7.18 -10.33
C ASN A 88 11.70 -6.89 -11.69
N TYR A 89 10.37 -6.84 -11.75
CA TYR A 89 9.60 -6.58 -12.99
C TYR A 89 9.81 -7.61 -14.11
N VAL A 90 10.23 -8.83 -13.78
CA VAL A 90 10.42 -9.90 -14.77
C VAL A 90 9.94 -11.24 -14.22
N SER A 91 10.23 -11.50 -12.95
CA SER A 91 9.98 -12.80 -12.34
C SER A 91 8.62 -12.86 -11.62
N PRO A 92 8.18 -14.09 -11.28
CA PRO A 92 7.01 -14.29 -10.46
C PRO A 92 7.09 -13.57 -9.12
N GLY A 93 6.07 -12.75 -8.87
CA GLY A 93 5.98 -11.93 -7.66
C GLY A 93 5.51 -12.70 -6.42
N THR A 94 5.11 -11.94 -5.41
CA THR A 94 4.50 -12.45 -4.19
C THR A 94 3.31 -11.58 -3.81
N LEU A 95 2.21 -12.17 -3.38
CA LEU A 95 1.10 -11.47 -2.73
C LEU A 95 1.22 -11.70 -1.22
N TYR A 96 1.24 -10.60 -0.46
CA TYR A 96 1.22 -10.59 1.00
C TYR A 96 -0.18 -10.17 1.49
N CYS A 97 -0.65 -10.80 2.55
CA CYS A 97 -1.86 -10.43 3.27
C CYS A 97 -1.51 -10.11 4.73
N PHE A 98 -1.89 -8.92 5.17
CA PHE A 98 -1.71 -8.42 6.52
C PHE A 98 -3.06 -8.27 7.21
N GLY A 99 -3.09 -8.54 8.51
CA GLY A 99 -4.23 -8.19 9.35
C GLY A 99 -4.31 -6.69 9.61
N GLN A 100 -5.41 -6.27 10.23
CA GLN A 100 -5.60 -4.89 10.70
C GLN A 100 -4.53 -4.45 11.73
N ASP A 101 -3.91 -5.40 12.41
CA ASP A 101 -2.81 -5.16 13.35
C ASP A 101 -1.45 -4.98 12.64
N GLY A 102 -1.42 -5.07 11.31
CA GLY A 102 -0.22 -4.91 10.50
C GLY A 102 0.68 -6.13 10.41
N LYS A 103 0.25 -7.28 10.97
CA LYS A 103 1.04 -8.51 10.96
C LYS A 103 0.68 -9.38 9.76
N GLN A 104 1.68 -10.03 9.18
CA GLN A 104 1.49 -10.91 8.03
C GLN A 104 0.67 -12.13 8.45
N LYS A 105 -0.49 -12.32 7.81
CA LYS A 105 -1.33 -13.51 7.98
C LYS A 105 -0.81 -14.66 7.12
N TRP A 106 -0.48 -14.36 5.87
CA TRP A 106 0.05 -15.31 4.89
C TRP A 106 0.66 -14.58 3.70
N ASN A 107 1.40 -15.31 2.87
CA ASN A 107 1.80 -14.86 1.55
C ASN A 107 1.72 -16.03 0.55
N VAL A 108 1.63 -15.70 -0.74
CA VAL A 108 1.57 -16.68 -1.83
C VAL A 108 2.35 -16.18 -3.04
N ARG A 109 3.03 -17.09 -3.74
CA ARG A 109 3.68 -16.78 -5.02
C ARG A 109 2.62 -16.50 -6.09
N THR A 110 2.81 -15.44 -6.86
CA THR A 110 1.91 -15.07 -7.97
C THR A 110 2.50 -15.50 -9.32
N GLY A 111 1.88 -15.03 -10.41
CA GLY A 111 2.54 -14.94 -11.72
C GLY A 111 3.51 -13.75 -11.78
N ASP A 112 3.97 -13.46 -12.99
CA ASP A 112 4.92 -12.37 -13.25
C ASP A 112 4.28 -11.02 -12.97
N ILE A 113 5.01 -10.16 -12.24
CA ILE A 113 4.70 -8.73 -12.07
C ILE A 113 3.24 -8.45 -11.62
N PRO A 114 2.79 -8.97 -10.47
CA PRO A 114 1.42 -8.78 -9.98
C PRO A 114 1.12 -7.30 -9.64
N ALA A 115 0.34 -6.62 -10.48
CA ALA A 115 0.06 -5.18 -10.33
C ALA A 115 -1.32 -4.84 -9.72
N HIS A 116 -2.32 -5.66 -10.01
CA HIS A 116 -3.72 -5.35 -9.74
C HIS A 116 -4.42 -6.51 -9.04
N LEU A 117 -5.32 -6.14 -8.14
CA LEU A 117 -6.10 -7.04 -7.29
C LEU A 117 -7.57 -6.68 -7.43
N VAL A 118 -8.44 -7.67 -7.31
CA VAL A 118 -9.88 -7.47 -7.19
C VAL A 118 -10.45 -8.55 -6.28
N PHE A 119 -11.40 -8.18 -5.42
CA PHE A 119 -12.16 -9.14 -4.65
C PHE A 119 -13.39 -9.58 -5.44
N LEU A 120 -13.62 -10.89 -5.49
CA LEU A 120 -14.89 -11.43 -5.95
C LEU A 120 -15.86 -11.46 -4.76
N GLY A 121 -17.02 -10.85 -4.91
CA GLY A 121 -18.07 -10.92 -3.89
C GLY A 121 -19.09 -9.80 -4.00
N GLU A 122 -20.13 -9.88 -3.17
CA GLU A 122 -21.12 -8.84 -2.98
C GLU A 122 -20.84 -8.11 -1.65
N LEU A 123 -20.85 -6.79 -1.69
CA LEU A 123 -20.94 -5.97 -0.48
C LEU A 123 -22.36 -6.15 0.05
N LYS A 124 -22.52 -6.83 1.18
CA LYS A 124 -23.81 -6.95 1.86
C LYS A 124 -24.09 -5.71 2.71
#